data_AF-A0AAV2K4T9-F1
#
_entry.id   AF-A0AAV2K4T9-F1
#
_cell.length_a   1.000
_cell.length_b   1.000
_cell.length_c   1.000
_cell.angle_alpha   90.00
_cell.angle_beta   90.00
_cell.angle_gamma   90.00
#
_symmetry.space_group_name_H-M   'P 1'
#
loop_
_entity.id
_entity.type
_entity.pdbx_description
1 polymer ?
#
loop_
_entity_poly.entity_id
_entity_poly.type
_entity_poly.pdbx_seq_one_letter_code
_entity_poly.pdbx_strand_id
1 'polypeptide(L)'
;MHRVNLSEAFGKLFMIKENNTLRERNLDYEVNGSIACKKCGNPWGSMMNYRGLNCPCLHVKNFGVTLKGEKVSKCSKWSELPVKFRAFDYANHVAQMNSSESEDDEEEEDENEN
;
A
#
# COMPACT_ATOMS: atom_id res chain seq x y z
N MET A 1 -6.94 0.61 13.52
CA MET A 1 -5.54 0.23 13.21
C MET A 1 -5.50 -0.37 11.81
N HIS A 2 -4.83 0.32 10.87
CA HIS A 2 -4.75 -0.09 9.47
C HIS A 2 -3.57 -1.04 9.25
N ARG A 3 -3.74 -2.01 8.35
CA ARG A 3 -2.65 -2.91 7.91
C ARG A 3 -2.37 -2.66 6.45
N VAL A 4 -1.10 -2.37 6.15
CA VAL A 4 -0.66 -1.92 4.82
C VAL A 4 0.42 -2.86 4.27
N ASN A 5 0.50 -2.98 2.95
CA ASN A 5 1.58 -3.66 2.27
C ASN A 5 2.08 -2.79 1.11
N LEU A 6 3.27 -2.20 1.29
CA LEU A 6 3.86 -1.24 0.36
C LEU A 6 4.88 -1.87 -0.60
N SER A 7 5.02 -3.20 -0.61
CA SER A 7 5.95 -3.85 -1.55
C SER A 7 5.49 -3.68 -2.99
N GLU A 8 6.43 -3.41 -3.90
CA GLU A 8 6.14 -3.27 -5.34
C GLU A 8 5.48 -4.51 -5.94
N ALA A 9 5.90 -5.70 -5.49
CA ALA A 9 5.30 -6.97 -5.88
C ALA A 9 3.81 -7.02 -5.53
N PHE A 10 3.42 -6.46 -4.38
CA PHE A 10 2.02 -6.37 -3.98
C PHE A 10 1.24 -5.37 -4.83
N GLY A 11 1.86 -4.26 -5.23
CA GLY A 11 1.29 -3.27 -6.16
C GLY A 11 0.76 -3.87 -7.47
N LYS A 12 1.37 -4.97 -7.93
CA LYS A 12 0.97 -5.66 -9.18
C LYS A 12 -0.29 -6.54 -9.02
N LEU A 13 -0.73 -6.82 -7.78
CA LEU A 13 -1.80 -7.78 -7.48
C LEU A 13 -3.19 -7.14 -7.35
N PHE A 14 -3.27 -5.83 -7.13
CA PHE A 14 -4.53 -5.12 -6.98
C PHE A 14 -4.72 -4.04 -8.06
N MET A 15 -5.95 -3.57 -8.17
CA MET A 15 -6.32 -2.38 -8.93
C MET A 15 -6.95 -1.36 -7.98
N ILE A 16 -6.72 -0.08 -8.26
CA ILE A 16 -7.33 1.02 -7.53
C ILE A 16 -8.67 1.34 -8.21
N LYS A 17 -9.72 1.44 -7.41
CA LYS A 17 -11.02 1.94 -7.82
C LYS A 17 -11.27 3.24 -7.07
N GLU A 18 -11.33 4.34 -7.81
CA GLU A 18 -11.72 5.64 -7.25
C GLU A 18 -13.10 5.50 -6.60
N ASN A 19 -13.22 6.01 -5.39
CA ASN A 19 -14.48 5.99 -4.67
C ASN A 19 -14.80 7.40 -4.17
N ASN A 20 -15.52 8.17 -5.00
CA ASN A 20 -15.89 9.55 -4.71
C ASN A 20 -16.77 9.71 -3.46
N THR A 21 -17.34 8.62 -2.94
CA THR A 21 -18.16 8.64 -1.71
C THR A 21 -17.35 8.39 -0.44
N LEU A 22 -16.16 7.80 -0.57
CA LEU A 22 -15.33 7.38 0.56
C LEU A 22 -14.15 8.34 0.67
N ARG A 23 -14.45 9.53 1.19
CA ARG A 23 -13.48 10.59 1.41
C ARG A 23 -13.40 10.93 2.89
N GLU A 24 -12.51 10.24 3.59
CA GLU A 24 -12.16 10.56 4.97
C GLU A 24 -10.87 11.37 4.96
N ARG A 25 -10.88 12.57 5.55
CA ARG A 25 -9.70 13.43 5.67
C ARG A 25 -9.38 13.70 7.13
N ASN A 26 -8.13 13.46 7.49
CA ASN A 26 -7.50 13.81 8.74
C ASN A 26 -6.21 14.59 8.47
N LEU A 27 -5.56 15.09 9.52
CA LEU A 27 -4.32 15.89 9.40
C LEU A 27 -3.18 15.12 8.72
N ASP A 28 -3.02 13.84 9.05
CA ASP A 28 -1.92 13.01 8.53
C ASP A 28 -2.33 12.06 7.39
N TYR A 29 -3.64 11.84 7.17
CA TYR A 29 -4.10 10.89 6.15
C TYR A 29 -5.42 11.26 5.47
N GLU A 30 -5.54 10.84 4.22
CA GLU A 30 -6.77 10.85 3.44
C GLU A 30 -7.06 9.44 2.91
N VAL A 31 -8.30 8.99 3.01
CA VAL A 31 -8.77 7.79 2.30
C VAL A 31 -9.55 8.27 1.08
N ASN A 32 -9.09 7.90 -0.12
CA ASN A 32 -9.60 8.45 -1.39
C ASN A 32 -10.01 7.37 -2.40
N GLY A 33 -9.84 6.10 -2.07
CA GLY A 33 -10.12 5.01 -3.00
C GLY A 33 -10.34 3.68 -2.32
N SER A 34 -10.75 2.71 -3.14
CA SER A 34 -10.84 1.30 -2.75
C SER A 34 -9.84 0.47 -3.54
N ILE A 35 -9.31 -0.58 -2.93
CA ILE A 35 -8.46 -1.55 -3.61
C ILE A 35 -9.22 -2.84 -3.83
N ALA A 36 -9.04 -3.44 -5.00
CA ALA A 36 -9.69 -4.67 -5.40
C ALA A 36 -8.71 -5.63 -6.06
N CYS A 37 -8.98 -6.93 -5.96
CA CYS A 37 -8.20 -7.97 -6.65
C CYS A 37 -8.14 -7.69 -8.15
N LYS A 38 -6.94 -7.65 -8.74
CA LYS A 38 -6.77 -7.43 -10.18
C LYS A 38 -7.36 -8.56 -11.04
N LYS A 39 -7.42 -9.79 -10.50
CA LYS A 39 -7.90 -10.97 -11.23
C LYS A 39 -9.41 -11.16 -11.19
N CYS A 40 -10.04 -10.97 -10.02
CA CYS A 40 -11.47 -11.25 -9.82
C CYS A 40 -12.31 -10.02 -9.45
N GLY A 41 -11.69 -8.85 -9.23
CA GLY A 41 -12.41 -7.62 -8.89
C GLY A 41 -12.97 -7.55 -7.46
N ASN A 42 -12.78 -8.59 -6.65
CA ASN A 42 -13.25 -8.62 -5.26
C ASN A 42 -12.60 -7.50 -4.43
N PRO A 43 -13.38 -6.79 -3.59
CA PRO A 43 -12.85 -5.71 -2.77
C PRO A 43 -11.90 -6.26 -1.71
N TRP A 44 -10.75 -5.62 -1.54
CA TRP A 44 -9.71 -5.99 -0.58
C TRP A 44 -9.61 -5.00 0.58
N GLY A 45 -9.95 -3.73 0.34
CA GLY A 45 -9.91 -2.68 1.34
C GLY A 45 -9.89 -1.30 0.71
N SER A 46 -9.14 -0.38 1.29
CA SER A 46 -9.10 1.03 0.90
C SER A 46 -7.70 1.50 0.51
N MET A 47 -7.62 2.55 -0.29
CA MET A 47 -6.37 3.29 -0.53
C MET A 47 -6.30 4.46 0.44
N MET A 48 -5.25 4.50 1.26
CA MET A 48 -4.99 5.57 2.21
C MET A 48 -3.75 6.34 1.78
N ASN A 49 -3.87 7.62 1.51
CA ASN A 49 -2.73 8.51 1.40
C ASN A 49 -2.29 8.93 2.80
N TYR A 50 -1.07 8.55 3.21
CA TYR A 50 -0.47 8.94 4.48
C TYR A 50 0.75 9.80 4.19
N ARG A 51 0.67 11.10 4.48
CA ARG A 51 1.75 12.08 4.23
C ARG A 51 2.31 12.07 2.81
N GLY A 52 1.46 11.89 1.80
CA GLY A 52 1.85 11.81 0.38
C GLY A 52 2.09 10.38 -0.12
N LEU A 53 2.19 9.40 0.78
CA LEU A 53 2.43 8.00 0.41
C LEU A 53 1.11 7.23 0.24
N ASN A 54 0.91 6.62 -0.92
CA ASN A 54 -0.23 5.75 -1.19
C ASN A 54 -0.05 4.39 -0.50
N CYS A 55 -0.83 4.16 0.54
CA CYS A 55 -0.80 2.97 1.38
C CYS A 55 -2.06 2.10 1.13
N PRO A 56 -1.91 0.92 0.50
CA PRO A 56 -3.03 0.00 0.33
C PRO A 56 -3.39 -0.65 1.66
N CYS A 57 -4.54 -0.28 2.23
CA CYS A 57 -5.06 -0.76 3.49
C CYS A 57 -5.92 -2.00 3.29
N LEU A 58 -5.52 -3.13 3.90
CA LEU A 58 -6.17 -4.42 3.74
C LEU A 58 -7.21 -4.69 4.85
N HIS A 59 -8.39 -5.15 4.45
CA HIS A 59 -9.43 -5.61 5.36
C HIS A 59 -9.40 -7.13 5.44
N VAL A 60 -8.91 -7.70 6.55
CA VAL A 60 -8.71 -9.15 6.69
C VAL A 60 -9.96 -9.99 6.41
N LYS A 61 -11.15 -9.45 6.71
CA LYS A 61 -12.45 -10.07 6.43
C LYS A 61 -12.67 -10.41 4.95
N ASN A 62 -11.95 -9.76 4.05
CA ASN A 62 -12.04 -9.96 2.60
C ASN A 62 -11.02 -11.00 2.08
N PHE A 63 -10.25 -11.63 2.98
CA PHE A 63 -9.19 -12.58 2.63
C PHE A 63 -9.41 -13.94 3.30
N GLY A 64 -9.09 -15.00 2.56
CA GLY A 64 -8.82 -16.30 3.16
C GLY A 64 -7.40 -16.30 3.72
N VAL A 65 -7.25 -16.42 5.04
CA VAL A 65 -5.93 -16.42 5.69
C VAL A 65 -5.48 -17.86 5.94
N THR A 66 -4.26 -18.18 5.52
CA THR A 66 -3.60 -19.46 5.84
C THR A 66 -2.37 -19.16 6.68
N LEU A 67 -2.24 -19.80 7.83
CA LEU A 67 -1.12 -19.65 8.74
C LEU A 67 -0.52 -21.01 9.05
N LYS A 68 0.80 -21.17 8.83
CA LYS A 68 1.51 -22.46 9.04
C LYS A 68 0.83 -23.66 8.34
N GLY A 69 0.23 -23.42 7.16
CA GLY A 69 -0.49 -24.45 6.39
C GLY A 69 -1.95 -24.66 6.81
N GLU A 70 -2.39 -24.08 7.93
CA GLU A 70 -3.77 -24.19 8.41
C GLU A 70 -4.60 -22.99 7.98
N LYS A 71 -5.81 -23.25 7.48
CA LYS A 71 -6.76 -22.18 7.15
C LYS A 71 -7.36 -21.60 8.43
N VAL A 72 -7.20 -20.31 8.62
CA VAL A 72 -7.84 -19.59 9.72
C VAL A 72 -9.29 -19.33 9.33
N SER A 73 -10.23 -20.05 9.95
CA SER A 73 -11.65 -19.87 9.69
C SER A 73 -12.14 -18.55 10.28
N LYS A 74 -12.75 -17.70 9.43
CA LYS A 74 -13.47 -16.46 9.80
C LYS A 74 -12.65 -15.47 10.63
N CYS A 75 -11.57 -14.94 10.04
CA CYS A 75 -10.88 -13.78 10.62
C CYS A 75 -11.59 -12.47 10.24
N SER A 76 -12.11 -11.77 11.24
CA SER A 76 -12.79 -10.47 11.06
C SER A 76 -11.85 -9.29 11.36
N LYS A 77 -10.88 -9.50 12.25
CA LYS A 77 -9.93 -8.48 12.72
C LYS A 77 -8.50 -8.99 12.69
N TRP A 78 -7.57 -8.14 12.29
CA TRP A 78 -6.14 -8.47 12.25
C TRP A 78 -5.56 -8.89 13.61
N SER A 79 -6.19 -8.47 14.72
CA SER A 79 -5.81 -8.87 16.09
C SER A 79 -6.14 -10.31 16.45
N GLU A 80 -7.01 -10.97 15.68
CA GLU A 80 -7.40 -12.38 15.90
C GLU A 80 -6.34 -13.35 15.33
N LEU A 81 -5.46 -12.87 14.45
CA LEU A 81 -4.37 -13.68 13.93
C LEU A 81 -3.25 -13.77 14.98
N PRO A 82 -2.73 -14.98 15.29
CA PRO A 82 -1.61 -15.16 16.19
C PRO A 82 -0.28 -14.81 15.50
N VAL A 83 -0.22 -13.60 14.93
CA VAL A 83 0.91 -13.06 14.17
C VAL A 83 1.28 -11.69 14.73
N LYS A 84 2.57 -11.48 14.97
CA LYS A 84 3.11 -10.17 15.33
C LYS A 84 3.38 -9.39 14.05
N PHE A 85 2.69 -8.26 13.88
CA PHE A 85 2.91 -7.34 12.78
C PHE A 85 3.80 -6.19 13.26
N ARG A 86 4.84 -5.86 12.49
CA ARG A 86 5.67 -4.68 12.76
C ARG A 86 4.86 -3.39 12.54
N ALA A 87 5.18 -2.36 13.30
CA ALA A 87 4.66 -1.02 13.03
C ALA A 87 5.27 -0.50 11.71
N PHE A 88 4.51 0.32 11.00
CA PHE A 88 5.01 0.99 9.81
C PHE A 88 5.94 2.15 10.21
N ASP A 89 7.14 2.18 9.64
CA ASP A 89 8.12 3.25 9.83
C ASP A 89 8.21 4.08 8.56
N TYR A 90 7.56 5.25 8.59
CA TYR A 90 7.50 6.17 7.46
C TYR A 90 8.89 6.70 7.08
N ALA A 91 9.70 7.09 8.06
CA ALA A 91 11.01 7.71 7.80
C ALA A 91 11.95 6.72 7.12
N ASN A 92 11.98 5.48 7.61
CA ASN A 92 12.78 4.43 6.99
C ASN A 92 12.29 4.07 5.58
N HIS A 93 10.98 4.04 5.34
CA HIS A 93 10.45 3.71 4.02
C HIS A 93 10.79 4.77 2.96
N VAL A 94 10.65 6.05 3.30
CA VAL A 94 11.01 7.16 2.39
C VAL A 94 12.52 7.20 2.14
N ALA A 95 13.34 7.00 3.17
CA ALA A 95 14.79 6.94 3.02
C ALA A 95 15.23 5.83 2.05
N GLN A 96 14.61 4.65 2.13
CA GLN A 96 14.88 3.54 1.22
C GLN A 96 14.44 3.85 -0.21
N MET A 97 13.27 4.48 -0.40
CA MET A 97 12.77 4.84 -1.73
C MET A 97 13.68 5.87 -2.43
N ASN A 98 14.08 6.92 -1.71
CA ASN A 98 14.95 7.97 -2.24
C ASN A 98 16.38 7.49 -2.55
N SER A 99 16.87 6.49 -1.80
CA SER A 99 18.20 5.91 -2.04
C SER A 99 18.28 5.06 -3.31
N SER A 100 17.13 4.72 -3.90
CA SER A 100 17.03 3.97 -5.17
C SER A 100 16.76 4.85 -6.40
N GLU A 101 16.54 6.15 -6.23
CA GLU A 101 16.24 7.12 -7.30
C GLU A 101 17.46 7.97 -7.71
N SER A 102 18.68 7.63 -7.26
CA SER A 102 19.88 8.47 -7.42
C SER A 102 20.91 8.00 -8.48
N GLU A 103 20.54 7.10 -9.41
CA GLU A 103 21.50 6.55 -10.41
C GLU A 103 21.30 7.02 -11.86
N ASP A 104 20.50 8.07 -12.15
CA ASP A 104 20.30 8.58 -13.52
C ASP A 104 20.50 10.11 -13.66
N ASP A 105 21.57 10.67 -13.08
CA ASP A 105 22.04 12.03 -13.40
C ASP A 105 23.56 12.04 -13.57
N GLU A 106 24.05 11.84 -14.81
CA GLU A 106 25.38 12.25 -15.33
C GLU A 106 25.40 11.87 -16.84
N GLU A 107 25.29 12.80 -17.79
CA GLU A 107 26.37 13.40 -18.63
C GLU A 107 25.65 14.15 -19.79
N GLU A 108 26.04 15.25 -20.43
CA GLU A 108 27.01 16.33 -20.28
C GLU A 108 26.50 17.50 -21.17
N GLU A 109 26.96 18.72 -20.89
CA GLU A 109 26.79 19.93 -21.72
C GLU A 109 27.46 19.74 -23.11
N ASP A 110 26.89 20.31 -24.18
CA ASP A 110 27.66 21.18 -25.10
C ASP A 110 26.86 21.70 -26.32
N GLU A 111 26.88 23.03 -26.43
CA GLU A 111 26.99 23.87 -27.63
C GLU A 111 26.25 23.49 -28.93
N ASN A 112 25.28 24.33 -29.33
CA ASN A 112 25.58 25.32 -30.37
C ASN A 112 24.47 26.36 -30.59
N GLU A 113 24.94 27.59 -30.61
CA GLU A 113 24.29 28.82 -31.07
C GLU A 113 24.23 28.79 -32.61
N ASN A 114 23.05 28.96 -33.20
CA ASN A 114 22.83 29.68 -34.47
C ASN A 114 21.33 29.87 -34.77
#